data_AF-A0A6N3AVV9-F1
#
_entry.id   AF-A0A6N3AVV9-F1
#
_cell.length_a   1.000
_cell.length_b   1.000
_cell.length_c   1.000
_cell.angle_alpha   90.00
_cell.angle_beta   90.00
_cell.angle_gamma   90.00
#
_symmetry.space_group_name_H-M   'P 1'
#
loop_
_entity.id
_entity.type
_entity.pdbx_description
1 polymer ?
#
loop_
_entity_poly.entity_id
_entity_poly.type
_entity_poly.pdbx_seq_one_letter_code
_entity_poly.pdbx_strand_id
1 'polypeptide(L)'
;MLTSEEKQLVELEKCKNVINVEQQKIGASINKIAGCLIKVKGILPKLEWNDWLKNNVDFTVNTANRYIRSVKIQADLIKMIPNKKVNIDNLNTWSLIEIGKLKRDQQKELIENSDINSMSTRDIALKVKEIKKCDNAQKDKSPNKSIQLTQNIIKNDDKNIDDIYNATVKLNAELLNRVGSKESIEETLVARYKAEEIKHHQISDIVAKYKLNLPVFFNKELFEEYIKNNDMDIYSQYEHYASSGSGDSREYYEIFNKELEWSEVLKCYDHEDEGCVDWCKSNHIDNKEFQLAIGNDGYDDYLCIYKGYKLKGTYMNHDITDIERLCEYDTSLDLNQLKDLYDKLNISLEAYRIRQEIRNKKQKAEYEAKRAQREKYDDALRSWREIYQPWVMGKWTFEDIWNDEGDIKDFKIWLEMTEFVSKERKKSYGDAFNSYSSFFGGAGGNNKGVVSEEDKPTYKKLYRILAKNCHPDIIKDDGQTMKLVNELKEQWGI
;
A
#
# COMPACT_ATOMS: atom_id res chain seq x y z
N MET A 1 12.90 6.14 -16.74
CA MET A 1 12.21 7.38 -16.30
C MET A 1 10.72 7.18 -16.54
N LEU A 2 9.85 7.69 -15.67
CA LEU A 2 8.39 7.63 -15.89
C LEU A 2 7.99 8.43 -17.15
N THR A 3 7.08 7.87 -17.94
CA THR A 3 6.37 8.53 -19.05
C THR A 3 5.49 9.68 -18.55
N SER A 4 4.86 10.43 -19.46
CA SER A 4 3.95 11.51 -19.06
C SER A 4 2.66 11.01 -18.42
N GLU A 5 2.15 9.85 -18.87
CA GLU A 5 0.88 9.29 -18.40
C GLU A 5 1.06 8.63 -17.03
N GLU A 6 2.14 7.86 -16.81
CA GLU A 6 2.46 7.29 -15.49
C GLU A 6 2.62 8.39 -14.43
N LYS A 7 3.26 9.53 -14.76
CA LYS A 7 3.37 10.68 -13.84
C LYS A 7 2.00 11.26 -13.46
N GLN A 8 1.05 11.30 -14.41
CA GLN A 8 -0.30 11.79 -14.16
C GLN A 8 -1.10 10.81 -13.30
N LEU A 9 -1.05 9.51 -13.60
CA LEU A 9 -1.69 8.46 -12.80
C LEU A 9 -1.19 8.44 -11.35
N VAL A 10 0.14 8.52 -11.16
CA VAL A 10 0.76 8.58 -9.83
C VAL A 10 0.30 9.81 -9.05
N GLU A 11 0.16 10.98 -9.68
CA GLU A 11 -0.27 12.20 -9.00
C GLU A 11 -1.79 12.19 -8.69
N LEU A 12 -2.61 11.54 -9.51
CA LEU A 12 -4.03 11.31 -9.24
C LEU A 12 -4.24 10.44 -8.00
N GLU A 13 -3.56 9.29 -7.92
CA GLU A 13 -3.73 8.33 -6.81
C GLU A 13 -3.21 8.91 -5.48
N LYS A 14 -2.08 9.64 -5.50
CA LYS A 14 -1.60 10.41 -4.34
C LYS A 14 -2.64 11.41 -3.82
N CYS A 15 -3.27 12.15 -4.73
CA CYS A 15 -4.28 13.14 -4.35
C CYS A 15 -5.53 12.48 -3.74
N LYS A 16 -5.96 11.33 -4.26
CA LYS A 16 -7.02 10.49 -3.69
C LYS A 16 -6.66 10.01 -2.28
N ASN A 17 -5.48 9.43 -2.10
CA ASN A 17 -5.04 8.88 -0.81
C ASN A 17 -4.97 9.97 0.27
N VAL A 18 -4.41 11.14 -0.05
CA VAL A 18 -4.39 12.30 0.87
C VAL A 18 -5.81 12.81 1.19
N ILE A 19 -6.73 12.86 0.22
CA ILE A 19 -8.11 13.26 0.48
C ILE A 19 -8.80 12.28 1.43
N ASN A 20 -8.72 10.98 1.17
CA ASN A 20 -9.40 9.95 1.96
C ASN A 20 -8.83 9.85 3.39
N VAL A 21 -7.50 9.97 3.56
CA VAL A 21 -6.85 10.00 4.87
C VAL A 21 -7.22 11.25 5.66
N GLU A 22 -7.31 12.43 5.02
CA GLU A 22 -7.71 13.66 5.73
C GLU A 22 -9.22 13.71 6.03
N GLN A 23 -10.08 13.10 5.20
CA GLN A 23 -11.53 12.97 5.48
C GLN A 23 -11.83 12.24 6.79
N GLN A 24 -11.02 11.25 7.16
CA GLN A 24 -11.24 10.42 8.36
C GLN A 24 -10.78 11.10 9.66
N LYS A 25 -10.07 12.24 9.59
CA LYS A 25 -9.50 12.91 10.77
C LYS A 25 -10.51 13.84 11.43
N ILE A 26 -10.60 13.77 12.76
CA ILE A 26 -11.25 14.79 13.58
C ILE A 26 -10.46 16.10 13.40
N GLY A 27 -11.04 17.08 12.69
CA GLY A 27 -10.33 18.30 12.30
C GLY A 27 -9.67 18.27 10.91
N ALA A 28 -10.10 17.35 10.03
CA ALA A 28 -9.73 17.21 8.60
C ALA A 28 -9.13 18.47 7.94
N SER A 29 -7.90 18.41 7.42
CA SER A 29 -7.23 19.56 6.81
C SER A 29 -7.81 19.88 5.43
N ILE A 30 -8.82 20.75 5.41
CA ILE A 30 -9.46 21.22 4.18
C ILE A 30 -8.44 21.84 3.21
N ASN A 31 -7.34 22.40 3.71
CA ASN A 31 -6.26 22.96 2.89
C ASN A 31 -5.49 21.88 2.11
N LYS A 32 -5.16 20.74 2.73
CA LYS A 32 -4.57 19.58 2.03
C LYS A 32 -5.55 18.99 1.02
N ILE A 33 -6.81 18.79 1.43
CA ILE A 33 -7.89 18.27 0.59
C ILE A 33 -8.07 19.16 -0.66
N ALA A 34 -8.20 20.48 -0.48
CA ALA A 34 -8.36 21.42 -1.59
C ALA A 34 -7.15 21.48 -2.52
N GLY A 35 -5.92 21.38 -1.98
CA GLY A 35 -4.69 21.32 -2.78
C GLY A 35 -4.68 20.11 -3.72
N CYS A 36 -5.04 18.93 -3.20
CA CYS A 36 -5.17 17.70 -3.97
C CYS A 36 -6.29 17.81 -5.02
N LEU A 37 -7.45 18.36 -4.65
CA LEU A 37 -8.56 18.62 -5.59
C LEU A 37 -8.19 19.61 -6.70
N ILE A 38 -7.30 20.59 -6.45
CA ILE A 38 -6.78 21.49 -7.49
C ILE A 38 -5.87 20.72 -8.46
N LYS A 39 -4.95 19.88 -7.96
CA LYS A 39 -4.04 19.07 -8.77
C LYS A 39 -4.80 18.11 -9.70
N VAL A 40 -5.69 17.29 -9.14
CA VAL A 40 -6.53 16.33 -9.89
C VAL A 40 -7.30 17.04 -11.01
N LYS A 41 -7.90 18.20 -10.72
CA LYS A 41 -8.68 18.99 -11.69
C LYS A 41 -7.83 19.66 -12.77
N GLY A 42 -6.50 19.72 -12.60
CA GLY A 42 -5.55 20.13 -13.63
C GLY A 42 -5.05 18.98 -14.52
N ILE A 43 -5.25 17.73 -14.09
CA ILE A 43 -4.82 16.51 -14.81
C ILE A 43 -5.99 15.93 -15.61
N LEU A 44 -7.17 15.79 -15.00
CA LEU A 44 -8.31 15.10 -15.62
C LEU A 44 -8.94 15.88 -16.79
N PRO A 45 -9.33 15.19 -17.87
CA PRO A 45 -10.26 15.71 -18.87
C PRO A 45 -11.54 16.27 -18.24
N LYS A 46 -12.09 17.33 -18.84
CA LYS A 46 -13.22 18.11 -18.27
C LYS A 46 -14.49 17.30 -17.96
N LEU A 47 -14.68 16.15 -18.59
CA LEU A 47 -15.85 15.28 -18.41
C LEU A 47 -15.67 14.28 -17.25
N GLU A 48 -14.45 13.81 -17.00
CA GLU A 48 -14.14 12.74 -16.03
C GLU A 48 -14.12 13.22 -14.58
N TRP A 49 -13.99 14.53 -14.34
CA TRP A 49 -13.96 15.13 -13.01
C TRP A 49 -15.12 14.70 -12.10
N ASN A 50 -16.32 14.52 -12.64
CA ASN A 50 -17.50 14.16 -11.84
C ASN A 50 -17.44 12.70 -11.36
N ASP A 51 -17.11 11.79 -12.27
CA ASP A 51 -17.05 10.34 -11.99
C ASP A 51 -15.84 9.99 -11.13
N TRP A 52 -14.70 10.65 -11.36
CA TRP A 52 -13.51 10.49 -10.51
C TRP A 52 -13.81 10.87 -9.06
N LEU A 53 -14.46 12.02 -8.81
CA LEU A 53 -14.81 12.46 -7.46
C LEU A 53 -15.73 11.46 -6.73
N LYS A 54 -16.72 10.94 -7.45
CA LYS A 54 -17.68 9.98 -6.91
C LYS A 54 -17.00 8.64 -6.58
N ASN A 55 -16.21 8.11 -7.51
CA ASN A 55 -15.69 6.76 -7.43
C ASN A 55 -14.41 6.62 -6.57
N ASN A 56 -13.70 7.73 -6.27
CA ASN A 56 -12.44 7.68 -5.54
C ASN A 56 -12.45 8.35 -4.17
N VAL A 57 -13.31 9.36 -3.94
CA VAL A 57 -13.27 10.22 -2.73
C VAL A 57 -14.67 10.62 -2.20
N ASP A 58 -15.74 9.98 -2.68
CA ASP A 58 -17.16 10.24 -2.37
C ASP A 58 -17.56 11.73 -2.21
N PHE A 59 -17.06 12.58 -3.11
CA PHE A 59 -17.37 14.02 -3.06
C PHE A 59 -18.36 14.43 -4.14
N THR A 60 -19.38 15.20 -3.73
CA THR A 60 -20.16 15.97 -4.71
C THR A 60 -19.29 17.04 -5.37
N VAL A 61 -19.57 17.32 -6.64
CA VAL A 61 -18.96 18.43 -7.41
C VAL A 61 -19.08 19.77 -6.67
N ASN A 62 -20.16 19.98 -5.92
CA ASN A 62 -20.36 21.19 -5.12
C ASN A 62 -19.49 21.23 -3.85
N THR A 63 -19.28 20.09 -3.19
CA THR A 63 -18.36 19.96 -2.04
C THR A 63 -16.93 20.26 -2.47
N ALA A 64 -16.44 19.56 -3.50
CA ALA A 64 -15.09 19.74 -4.00
C ALA A 64 -14.82 21.18 -4.49
N ASN A 65 -15.74 21.76 -5.28
CA ASN A 65 -15.60 23.15 -5.72
C ASN A 65 -15.69 24.17 -4.57
N ARG A 66 -16.34 23.85 -3.44
CA ARG A 66 -16.38 24.72 -2.25
C ARG A 66 -15.01 24.80 -1.58
N TYR A 67 -14.36 23.65 -1.34
CA TYR A 67 -13.01 23.59 -0.77
C TYR A 67 -11.97 24.25 -1.69
N ILE A 68 -12.01 23.99 -3.00
CA ILE A 68 -11.16 24.68 -3.98
C ILE A 68 -11.31 26.21 -3.91
N ARG A 69 -12.54 26.72 -3.67
CA ARG A 69 -12.81 28.17 -3.57
C ARG A 69 -12.34 28.76 -2.25
N SER A 70 -12.63 28.13 -1.10
CA SER A 70 -12.27 28.69 0.21
C SER A 70 -10.76 28.87 0.34
N VAL A 71 -9.96 27.91 -0.11
CA VAL A 71 -8.48 27.99 -0.03
C VAL A 71 -7.89 29.01 -0.99
N LYS A 72 -8.49 29.18 -2.19
CA LYS A 72 -8.11 30.27 -3.10
C LYS A 72 -8.41 31.65 -2.51
N ILE A 73 -9.54 31.80 -1.81
CA ILE A 73 -9.87 33.03 -1.07
C ILE A 73 -8.88 33.22 0.08
N GLN A 74 -8.62 32.20 0.90
CA GLN A 74 -7.69 32.28 2.03
C GLN A 74 -6.29 32.73 1.60
N ALA A 75 -5.73 32.13 0.55
CA ALA A 75 -4.43 32.49 -0.01
C ALA A 75 -4.39 33.93 -0.57
N ASP A 76 -5.50 34.44 -1.12
CA ASP A 76 -5.62 35.83 -1.56
C ASP A 76 -5.72 36.82 -0.39
N LEU A 77 -6.43 36.45 0.68
CA LEU A 77 -6.56 37.26 1.91
C LEU A 77 -5.21 37.38 2.64
N ILE A 78 -4.47 36.27 2.78
CA ILE A 78 -3.12 36.24 3.39
C ILE A 78 -2.15 37.15 2.63
N LYS A 79 -2.15 37.10 1.29
CA LYS A 79 -1.33 37.99 0.44
C LYS A 79 -1.71 39.47 0.58
N MET A 80 -2.96 39.76 0.88
CA MET A 80 -3.48 41.12 1.01
C MET A 80 -3.28 41.73 2.41
N ILE A 81 -3.18 40.88 3.45
CA ILE A 81 -3.11 41.28 4.86
C ILE A 81 -2.00 40.49 5.58
N PRO A 82 -0.71 40.80 5.32
CA PRO A 82 0.44 40.10 5.92
C PRO A 82 0.69 40.45 7.41
N ASN A 83 -0.32 40.97 8.13
CA ASN A 83 -0.17 41.55 9.46
C ASN A 83 -0.73 40.60 10.54
N LYS A 84 0.15 40.00 11.36
CA LYS A 84 -0.12 38.85 12.25
C LYS A 84 -1.18 39.04 13.36
N LYS A 85 -1.91 40.16 13.42
CA LYS A 85 -2.98 40.38 14.42
C LYS A 85 -4.23 39.54 14.20
N VAL A 86 -4.47 39.05 12.98
CA VAL A 86 -5.64 38.21 12.66
C VAL A 86 -5.19 36.91 12.04
N ASN A 87 -5.52 35.78 12.68
CA ASN A 87 -5.18 34.46 12.18
C ASN A 87 -6.23 34.04 11.13
N ILE A 88 -5.92 34.27 9.86
CA ILE A 88 -6.74 33.92 8.69
C ILE A 88 -6.75 32.40 8.44
N ASP A 89 -5.73 31.68 8.92
CA ASP A 89 -5.58 30.23 8.75
C ASP A 89 -6.65 29.45 9.56
N ASN A 90 -7.08 29.99 10.71
CA ASN A 90 -8.13 29.42 11.55
C ASN A 90 -9.57 29.61 11.03
N LEU A 91 -9.79 30.33 9.92
CA LEU A 91 -11.15 30.56 9.40
C LEU A 91 -11.75 29.30 8.75
N ASN A 92 -12.97 28.94 9.17
CA ASN A 92 -13.70 27.83 8.54
C ASN A 92 -14.10 28.13 7.08
N THR A 93 -14.30 27.06 6.31
CA THR A 93 -14.63 27.11 4.87
C THR A 93 -15.83 28.00 4.53
N TRP A 94 -16.87 28.04 5.36
CA TRP A 94 -18.09 28.80 5.05
C TRP A 94 -17.87 30.29 5.32
N SER A 95 -17.19 30.65 6.41
CA SER A 95 -16.74 32.03 6.68
C SER A 95 -15.87 32.58 5.55
N LEU A 96 -14.89 31.81 5.06
CA LEU A 96 -14.06 32.17 3.90
C LEU A 96 -14.92 32.43 2.65
N ILE A 97 -15.93 31.58 2.38
CA ILE A 97 -16.82 31.72 1.23
C ILE A 97 -17.73 32.96 1.34
N GLU A 98 -18.18 33.35 2.53
CA GLU A 98 -18.93 34.60 2.71
C GLU A 98 -18.05 35.85 2.53
N ILE A 99 -16.86 35.86 3.14
CA ILE A 99 -15.88 36.96 2.97
C ILE A 99 -15.54 37.12 1.48
N GLY A 100 -15.35 36.01 0.75
CA GLY A 100 -15.11 36.01 -0.70
C GLY A 100 -16.24 36.60 -1.57
N LYS A 101 -17.42 36.93 -1.01
CA LYS A 101 -18.49 37.66 -1.71
C LYS A 101 -18.28 39.17 -1.73
N LEU A 102 -17.35 39.70 -0.95
CA LEU A 102 -16.96 41.12 -0.90
C LEU A 102 -15.88 41.44 -1.95
N LYS A 103 -15.71 42.72 -2.31
CA LYS A 103 -14.53 43.22 -3.06
C LYS A 103 -13.27 43.10 -2.20
N ARG A 104 -12.07 43.03 -2.81
CA ARG A 104 -10.76 43.00 -2.09
C ARG A 104 -10.66 44.08 -1.00
N ASP A 105 -11.10 45.31 -1.28
CA ASP A 105 -11.09 46.41 -0.31
C ASP A 105 -11.98 46.16 0.91
N GLN A 106 -13.25 45.80 0.67
CA GLN A 106 -14.22 45.43 1.70
C GLN A 106 -13.78 44.20 2.52
N GLN A 107 -13.13 43.22 1.88
CA GLN A 107 -12.53 42.07 2.54
C GLN A 107 -11.44 42.52 3.52
N LYS A 108 -10.61 43.49 3.12
CA LYS A 108 -9.57 44.06 3.98
C LYS A 108 -10.17 44.82 5.16
N GLU A 109 -11.16 45.68 4.92
CA GLU A 109 -11.87 46.43 5.95
C GLU A 109 -12.50 45.50 7.01
N LEU A 110 -13.22 44.46 6.56
CA LEU A 110 -13.83 43.46 7.46
C LEU A 110 -12.81 42.79 8.36
N ILE A 111 -11.62 42.47 7.84
CA ILE A 111 -10.58 41.74 8.57
C ILE A 111 -9.76 42.68 9.47
N GLU A 112 -9.45 43.91 9.05
CA GLU A 112 -8.72 44.87 9.89
C GLU A 112 -9.61 45.47 11.00
N ASN A 113 -10.93 45.61 10.80
CA ASN A 113 -11.85 46.28 11.72
C ASN A 113 -12.81 45.33 12.48
N SER A 114 -12.66 44.01 12.40
CA SER A 114 -13.44 43.06 13.21
C SER A 114 -12.61 41.88 13.68
N ASP A 115 -12.83 41.45 14.91
CA ASP A 115 -12.40 40.13 15.38
C ASP A 115 -13.25 39.04 14.71
N ILE A 116 -12.87 38.71 13.48
CA ILE A 116 -13.47 37.64 12.68
C ILE A 116 -13.23 36.23 13.25
N ASN A 117 -12.38 36.09 14.28
CA ASN A 117 -11.98 34.79 14.84
C ASN A 117 -12.82 34.38 16.05
N SER A 118 -13.45 35.31 16.77
CA SER A 118 -14.48 35.03 17.78
C SER A 118 -15.91 35.00 17.22
N MET A 119 -16.12 35.51 16.00
CA MET A 119 -17.44 35.56 15.35
C MET A 119 -17.91 34.20 14.84
N SER A 120 -19.23 33.94 14.93
CA SER A 120 -19.79 32.77 14.25
C SER A 120 -19.89 33.00 12.74
N THR A 121 -19.93 31.89 12.01
CA THR A 121 -20.26 31.80 10.58
C THR A 121 -21.49 32.61 10.17
N ARG A 122 -22.49 32.74 11.07
CA ARG A 122 -23.73 33.51 10.83
C ARG A 122 -23.50 35.02 10.96
N ASP A 123 -22.70 35.43 11.93
CA ASP A 123 -22.39 36.84 12.19
C ASP A 123 -21.50 37.42 11.10
N ILE A 124 -20.59 36.60 10.56
CA ILE A 124 -19.76 36.96 9.40
C ILE A 124 -20.65 37.22 8.17
N ALA A 125 -21.68 36.39 7.93
CA ALA A 125 -22.65 36.66 6.86
C ALA A 125 -23.48 37.94 7.08
N LEU A 126 -23.79 38.28 8.34
CA LEU A 126 -24.46 39.55 8.68
C LEU A 126 -23.53 40.75 8.41
N LYS A 127 -22.27 40.73 8.87
CA LYS A 127 -21.30 41.80 8.55
C LYS A 127 -21.00 41.90 7.06
N VAL A 128 -20.90 40.79 6.33
CA VAL A 128 -20.79 40.80 4.85
C VAL A 128 -22.00 41.46 4.20
N LYS A 129 -23.21 41.31 4.76
CA LYS A 129 -24.44 41.97 4.29
C LYS A 129 -24.49 43.46 4.68
N GLU A 130 -23.82 43.87 5.75
CA GLU A 130 -23.73 45.25 6.22
C GLU A 130 -22.64 46.04 5.47
N ILE A 131 -21.45 45.47 5.28
CA ILE A 131 -20.36 46.07 4.49
C ILE A 131 -20.77 46.23 3.02
N LYS A 132 -21.66 45.37 2.49
CA LYS A 132 -22.32 45.58 1.19
C LYS A 132 -23.31 46.75 1.13
N LYS A 133 -23.65 47.37 2.27
CA LYS A 133 -24.35 48.66 2.35
C LYS A 133 -23.38 49.82 2.62
N CYS A 134 -22.34 49.59 3.42
CA CYS A 134 -21.39 50.62 3.87
C CYS A 134 -20.30 50.98 2.83
N ASP A 135 -20.01 50.14 1.85
CA ASP A 135 -19.02 50.33 0.76
C ASP A 135 -19.32 51.50 -0.23
N ASN A 136 -20.21 52.42 0.18
CA ASN A 136 -20.32 53.77 -0.36
C ASN A 136 -19.45 54.79 0.43
N ALA A 137 -18.74 54.39 1.50
CA ALA A 137 -18.19 55.31 2.52
C ALA A 137 -16.75 55.03 3.03
N GLN A 138 -15.77 54.97 2.13
CA GLN A 138 -14.33 55.30 2.37
C GLN A 138 -13.46 54.30 3.19
N LYS A 139 -12.13 54.56 3.32
CA LYS A 139 -11.05 53.58 3.67
C LYS A 139 -9.94 54.13 4.61
N ASP A 140 -9.03 53.23 5.05
CA ASP A 140 -7.67 53.39 5.67
C ASP A 140 -7.59 53.43 7.24
N LYS A 141 -6.53 52.98 7.98
CA LYS A 141 -5.20 52.34 7.64
C LYS A 141 -4.58 51.46 8.78
N SER A 142 -3.25 51.22 8.76
CA SER A 142 -2.42 50.18 9.45
C SER A 142 -1.03 50.78 9.91
N PRO A 143 0.09 50.08 10.32
CA PRO A 143 0.41 48.84 11.12
C PRO A 143 1.72 48.92 12.04
N ASN A 144 2.37 47.77 12.44
CA ASN A 144 3.78 47.48 13.00
C ASN A 144 3.95 47.07 14.53
N LYS A 145 4.99 46.36 15.11
CA LYS A 145 6.07 45.37 14.68
C LYS A 145 6.66 44.44 15.84
N SER A 146 7.94 43.94 15.82
CA SER A 146 8.52 42.75 16.56
C SER A 146 10.08 42.62 16.66
N ILE A 147 10.71 41.87 17.64
CA ILE A 147 12.16 41.41 17.68
C ILE A 147 12.50 40.26 18.73
N GLN A 148 13.75 39.70 18.80
CA GLN A 148 14.24 38.53 19.63
C GLN A 148 15.63 38.77 20.38
N LEU A 149 16.56 37.88 20.87
CA LEU A 149 16.97 36.41 20.74
C LEU A 149 18.12 35.97 21.77
N THR A 150 18.51 34.67 21.88
CA THR A 150 19.80 33.99 22.41
C THR A 150 20.22 33.91 23.94
N GLN A 151 21.22 33.11 24.45
CA GLN A 151 21.65 31.64 24.36
C GLN A 151 22.93 31.24 25.25
N ASN A 152 23.26 29.92 25.40
CA ASN A 152 24.61 29.24 25.64
C ASN A 152 25.11 28.57 26.98
N ILE A 153 26.14 27.68 26.88
CA ILE A 153 26.52 26.50 27.75
C ILE A 153 28.07 26.23 27.81
N ILE A 154 28.64 25.59 28.87
CA ILE A 154 30.01 24.94 28.92
C ILE A 154 30.00 23.60 29.74
N LYS A 155 31.01 22.71 29.55
CA LYS A 155 31.31 21.42 30.26
C LYS A 155 32.80 21.34 30.70
N ASN A 156 33.16 20.43 31.61
CA ASN A 156 34.47 19.72 31.66
C ASN A 156 34.45 18.50 32.61
N ASP A 157 35.44 17.60 32.52
CA ASP A 157 35.46 16.31 33.23
C ASP A 157 36.51 16.20 34.35
N ASP A 158 36.06 15.83 35.55
CA ASP A 158 36.58 14.67 36.31
C ASP A 158 35.37 14.09 37.05
N LYS A 159 34.55 13.32 36.31
CA LYS A 159 33.10 13.25 36.54
C LYS A 159 32.76 12.73 37.94
N ASN A 160 32.29 13.65 38.79
CA ASN A 160 31.54 13.35 39.98
C ASN A 160 30.33 12.46 39.59
N ILE A 161 29.83 11.63 40.50
CA ILE A 161 28.57 10.88 40.29
C ILE A 161 27.41 11.81 39.91
N ASP A 162 27.43 13.09 40.33
CA ASP A 162 26.52 14.12 39.82
C ASP A 162 26.71 14.40 38.32
N ASP A 163 27.94 14.54 37.83
CA ASP A 163 28.25 14.80 36.41
C ASP A 163 27.98 13.58 35.54
N ILE A 164 28.19 12.37 36.06
CA ILE A 164 27.82 11.12 35.38
C ILE A 164 26.30 11.04 35.23
N TYR A 165 25.55 11.28 36.30
CA TYR A 165 24.08 11.29 36.28
C TYR A 165 23.55 12.38 35.35
N ASN A 166 24.04 13.61 35.46
CA ASN A 166 23.66 14.72 34.57
C ASN A 166 24.02 14.45 33.10
N ALA A 167 25.11 13.71 32.84
CA ALA A 167 25.44 13.24 31.49
C ALA A 167 24.48 12.16 30.98
N THR A 168 24.06 11.21 31.82
CA THR A 168 23.01 10.23 31.46
C THR A 168 21.68 10.93 31.20
N VAL A 169 21.21 11.81 32.11
CA VAL A 169 19.99 12.63 31.90
C VAL A 169 20.05 13.41 30.59
N LYS A 170 21.22 13.96 30.23
CA LYS A 170 21.40 14.58 28.91
C LYS A 170 21.30 13.56 27.77
N LEU A 171 21.89 12.37 27.90
CA LEU A 171 21.82 11.32 26.88
C LEU A 171 20.38 10.82 26.68
N ASN A 172 19.61 10.55 27.74
CA ASN A 172 18.16 10.26 27.65
C ASN A 172 17.40 11.36 26.90
N ALA A 173 17.67 12.63 27.21
CA ALA A 173 17.07 13.75 26.50
C ALA A 173 17.52 13.84 25.03
N GLU A 174 18.74 13.42 24.72
CA GLU A 174 19.26 13.38 23.36
C GLU A 174 18.65 12.20 22.57
N LEU A 175 18.49 11.02 23.18
CA LEU A 175 17.79 9.87 22.60
C LEU A 175 16.31 10.19 22.33
N LEU A 176 15.59 10.80 23.29
CA LEU A 176 14.18 11.19 23.09
C LEU A 176 13.97 12.17 21.93
N ASN A 177 14.89 13.11 21.76
CA ASN A 177 14.78 14.11 20.69
C ASN A 177 15.34 13.62 19.34
N ARG A 178 16.35 12.73 19.32
CA ARG A 178 17.05 12.29 18.11
C ARG A 178 16.68 10.89 17.62
N VAL A 179 16.27 9.97 18.49
CA VAL A 179 15.75 8.64 18.09
C VAL A 179 14.29 8.38 18.51
N GLY A 180 13.67 9.30 19.26
CA GLY A 180 12.28 9.19 19.70
C GLY A 180 12.08 8.27 20.92
N SER A 181 13.14 7.61 21.40
CA SER A 181 13.10 6.67 22.52
C SER A 181 12.89 7.39 23.86
N LYS A 182 11.94 6.92 24.67
CA LYS A 182 11.61 7.52 25.97
C LYS A 182 12.03 6.62 27.14
N GLU A 183 13.33 6.42 27.24
CA GLU A 183 13.99 5.61 28.28
C GLU A 183 14.00 6.26 29.67
N SER A 184 13.96 5.40 30.68
CA SER A 184 14.36 5.64 32.06
C SER A 184 15.86 5.95 32.17
N ILE A 185 16.27 6.56 33.29
CA ILE A 185 17.69 6.82 33.53
C ILE A 185 18.44 5.49 33.73
N GLU A 186 17.74 4.48 34.24
CA GLU A 186 18.22 3.14 34.56
C GLU A 186 18.70 2.38 33.32
N GLU A 187 17.88 2.29 32.26
CA GLU A 187 18.25 1.67 30.97
C GLU A 187 19.53 2.32 30.39
N THR A 188 19.51 3.64 30.21
CA THR A 188 20.63 4.38 29.62
C THR A 188 21.87 4.41 30.54
N LEU A 189 21.72 4.26 31.87
CA LEU A 189 22.85 4.15 32.80
C LEU A 189 23.48 2.75 32.74
N VAL A 190 22.69 1.69 32.57
CA VAL A 190 23.18 0.32 32.30
C VAL A 190 23.93 0.27 30.97
N ALA A 191 23.38 0.85 29.90
CA ALA A 191 24.05 0.93 28.60
C ALA A 191 25.43 1.60 28.69
N ARG A 192 25.53 2.72 29.42
CA ARG A 192 26.81 3.40 29.68
C ARG A 192 27.76 2.59 30.58
N TYR A 193 27.27 1.64 31.37
CA TYR A 193 28.12 0.66 32.07
C TYR A 193 28.64 -0.42 31.11
N LYS A 194 27.78 -1.00 30.25
CA LYS A 194 28.20 -1.96 29.22
C LYS A 194 29.24 -1.35 28.26
N ALA A 195 29.08 -0.07 27.92
CA ALA A 195 30.00 0.74 27.13
C ALA A 195 31.36 1.08 27.79
N GLU A 196 31.62 0.58 29.01
CA GLU A 196 32.79 0.90 29.85
C GLU A 196 32.97 2.40 30.19
N GLU A 197 32.01 3.28 29.88
CA GLU A 197 32.08 4.71 30.24
C GLU A 197 32.07 4.97 31.75
N ILE A 198 31.44 4.06 32.51
CA ILE A 198 31.25 4.16 33.96
C ILE A 198 31.55 2.83 34.64
N LYS A 199 32.03 2.88 35.88
CA LYS A 199 32.44 1.70 36.66
C LYS A 199 31.33 1.24 37.60
N HIS A 200 31.34 -0.05 37.94
CA HIS A 200 30.34 -0.68 38.83
C HIS A 200 30.04 0.11 40.12
N HIS A 201 31.05 0.65 40.81
CA HIS A 201 30.80 1.46 42.00
C HIS A 201 30.06 2.78 41.70
N GLN A 202 30.34 3.41 40.55
CA GLN A 202 29.72 4.68 40.16
C GLN A 202 28.23 4.50 39.85
N ILE A 203 27.84 3.41 39.17
CA ILE A 203 26.43 3.10 38.93
C ILE A 203 25.70 2.79 40.26
N SER A 204 26.28 1.99 41.15
CA SER A 204 25.69 1.72 42.48
C SER A 204 25.58 2.98 43.36
N ASP A 205 26.57 3.86 43.35
CA ASP A 205 26.55 5.15 44.07
C ASP A 205 25.48 6.09 43.51
N ILE A 206 25.32 6.16 42.17
CA ILE A 206 24.28 6.96 41.50
C ILE A 206 22.88 6.42 41.86
N VAL A 207 22.66 5.12 41.73
CA VAL A 207 21.39 4.47 42.07
C VAL A 207 21.01 4.76 43.53
N ALA A 208 21.95 4.59 44.47
CA ALA A 208 21.71 4.86 45.88
C ALA A 208 21.46 6.35 46.19
N LYS A 209 22.19 7.28 45.55
CA LYS A 209 22.08 8.72 45.76
C LYS A 209 20.78 9.30 45.20
N TYR A 210 20.42 8.92 43.98
CA TYR A 210 19.25 9.44 43.26
C TYR A 210 17.98 8.62 43.49
N LYS A 211 18.07 7.45 44.12
CA LYS A 211 16.96 6.53 44.42
C LYS A 211 16.28 6.04 43.13
N LEU A 212 17.10 5.58 42.20
CA LEU A 212 16.66 4.94 40.97
C LEU A 212 16.03 3.58 41.27
N ASN A 213 15.18 3.07 40.37
CA ASN A 213 14.47 1.80 40.50
C ASN A 213 15.32 0.57 40.12
N LEU A 214 16.62 0.74 39.93
CA LEU A 214 17.59 -0.34 39.76
C LEU A 214 18.02 -0.88 41.15
N PRO A 215 18.20 -2.20 41.37
CA PRO A 215 18.69 -2.68 42.66
C PRO A 215 20.17 -2.31 42.87
N VAL A 216 20.55 -2.00 44.12
CA VAL A 216 21.94 -1.68 44.47
C VAL A 216 22.75 -2.95 44.72
N PHE A 217 23.78 -3.18 43.92
CA PHE A 217 24.72 -4.29 44.08
C PHE A 217 26.08 -3.78 44.55
N PHE A 218 26.69 -4.49 45.51
CA PHE A 218 28.06 -4.22 46.00
C PHE A 218 29.09 -5.19 45.41
N ASN A 219 28.64 -6.31 44.86
CA ASN A 219 29.44 -7.31 44.17
C ASN A 219 29.16 -7.22 42.67
N LYS A 220 30.23 -7.12 41.86
CA LYS A 220 30.15 -6.88 40.41
C LYS A 220 29.53 -8.07 39.68
N GLU A 221 29.88 -9.28 40.10
CA GLU A 221 29.47 -10.52 39.46
C GLU A 221 27.94 -10.72 39.55
N LEU A 222 27.34 -10.42 40.72
CA LEU A 222 25.88 -10.40 40.90
C LEU A 222 25.19 -9.27 40.13
N PHE A 223 25.85 -8.12 39.92
CA PHE A 223 25.30 -7.05 39.08
C PHE A 223 25.26 -7.46 37.61
N GLU A 224 26.31 -8.10 37.12
CA GLU A 224 26.40 -8.59 35.74
C GLU A 224 25.48 -9.79 35.48
N GLU A 225 25.30 -10.67 36.47
CA GLU A 225 24.24 -11.69 36.45
C GLU A 225 22.84 -11.06 36.42
N TYR A 226 22.60 -9.99 37.21
CA TYR A 226 21.33 -9.28 37.18
C TYR A 226 21.06 -8.62 35.82
N ILE A 227 22.03 -7.90 35.25
CA ILE A 227 21.90 -7.31 33.90
C ILE A 227 21.55 -8.41 32.90
N LYS A 228 22.35 -9.47 32.84
CA LYS A 228 22.17 -10.56 31.87
C LYS A 228 20.82 -11.27 31.98
N ASN A 229 20.26 -11.39 33.18
CA ASN A 229 18.99 -12.04 33.42
C ASN A 229 17.76 -11.14 33.16
N ASN A 230 17.95 -9.82 33.00
CA ASN A 230 16.88 -8.83 32.77
C ASN A 230 17.16 -7.97 31.52
N ASP A 231 18.02 -8.43 30.60
CA ASP A 231 18.66 -7.61 29.57
C ASP A 231 17.67 -6.89 28.63
N MET A 232 16.55 -7.55 28.32
CA MET A 232 15.44 -6.96 27.53
C MET A 232 14.65 -5.89 28.28
N ASP A 233 14.60 -5.94 29.62
CA ASP A 233 13.85 -5.01 30.48
C ASP A 233 14.68 -3.76 30.86
N ILE A 234 15.96 -3.72 30.46
CA ILE A 234 16.92 -2.63 30.74
C ILE A 234 17.65 -2.16 29.47
N TYR A 235 17.18 -2.56 28.29
CA TYR A 235 17.74 -2.21 26.99
C TYR A 235 17.59 -0.71 26.68
N SER A 236 18.59 -0.13 26.01
CA SER A 236 18.62 1.27 25.60
C SER A 236 18.89 1.39 24.10
N GLN A 237 18.29 2.37 23.43
CA GLN A 237 18.60 2.71 22.03
C GLN A 237 19.98 3.38 21.87
N TYR A 238 20.79 3.43 22.94
CA TYR A 238 22.23 3.69 22.88
C TYR A 238 23.05 2.42 22.58
N GLU A 239 22.47 1.22 22.72
CA GLU A 239 23.11 -0.06 22.42
C GLU A 239 22.77 -0.50 21.00
N HIS A 240 23.77 -0.85 20.18
CA HIS A 240 23.58 -1.29 18.79
C HIS A 240 24.36 -2.57 18.49
N TYR A 241 23.81 -3.42 17.64
CA TYR A 241 24.42 -4.68 17.21
C TYR A 241 24.83 -4.60 15.74
N ALA A 242 26.12 -4.72 15.44
CA ALA A 242 26.60 -4.91 14.06
C ALA A 242 26.73 -6.40 13.75
N SER A 243 26.08 -6.86 12.68
CA SER A 243 26.21 -8.24 12.21
C SER A 243 27.54 -8.45 11.50
N SER A 244 28.43 -9.30 12.05
CA SER A 244 29.56 -9.80 11.25
C SER A 244 29.10 -11.00 10.41
N GLY A 245 29.51 -11.05 9.14
CA GLY A 245 29.20 -12.18 8.24
C GLY A 245 29.77 -13.54 8.67
N SER A 246 30.51 -13.59 9.78
CA SER A 246 30.97 -14.79 10.48
C SER A 246 29.98 -15.36 11.50
N GLY A 247 28.91 -14.64 11.83
CA GLY A 247 27.90 -15.05 12.82
C GLY A 247 28.10 -14.48 14.24
N ASP A 248 29.22 -13.80 14.51
CA ASP A 248 29.38 -12.99 15.72
C ASP A 248 28.64 -11.65 15.54
N SER A 249 27.71 -11.31 16.42
CA SER A 249 27.26 -9.93 16.60
C SER A 249 28.33 -9.15 17.38
N ARG A 250 28.53 -7.87 17.02
CA ARG A 250 29.37 -6.95 17.80
C ARG A 250 28.54 -5.80 18.34
N GLU A 251 28.43 -5.75 19.66
CA GLU A 251 27.86 -4.59 20.36
C GLU A 251 28.75 -3.36 20.20
N TYR A 252 28.12 -2.20 20.04
CA TYR A 252 28.74 -0.89 20.12
C TYR A 252 27.74 0.15 20.64
N TYR A 253 28.24 1.24 21.22
CA TYR A 253 27.41 2.18 21.99
C TYR A 253 27.53 3.60 21.45
N GLU A 254 26.53 4.01 20.67
CA GLU A 254 26.45 5.31 20.00
C GLU A 254 24.99 5.77 19.90
N ILE A 255 24.74 7.05 19.59
CA ILE A 255 23.37 7.60 19.52
C ILE A 255 22.60 7.08 18.28
N PHE A 256 23.29 6.47 17.30
CA PHE A 256 22.68 5.92 16.09
C PHE A 256 23.34 4.61 15.67
N ASN A 257 22.53 3.71 15.08
CA ASN A 257 23.04 2.59 14.32
C ASN A 257 23.75 3.09 13.05
N LYS A 258 24.97 2.62 12.81
CA LYS A 258 25.82 2.93 11.66
C LYS A 258 25.27 2.43 10.34
N GLU A 259 24.43 1.40 10.36
CA GLU A 259 23.70 0.90 9.19
C GLU A 259 22.67 1.94 8.68
N LEU A 260 22.34 2.95 9.51
CA LEU A 260 21.54 4.12 9.16
C LEU A 260 22.38 5.33 8.68
N GLU A 261 23.71 5.19 8.52
CA GLU A 261 24.53 6.23 7.87
C GLU A 261 24.16 6.40 6.38
N TRP A 262 24.35 7.60 5.84
CA TRP A 262 23.93 7.94 4.47
C TRP A 262 24.58 7.05 3.40
N SER A 263 25.83 6.62 3.60
CA SER A 263 26.53 5.70 2.70
C SER A 263 26.03 4.25 2.77
N GLU A 264 25.36 3.87 3.86
CA GLU A 264 24.82 2.53 4.09
C GLU A 264 23.37 2.44 3.57
N VAL A 265 22.53 3.44 3.86
CA VAL A 265 21.13 3.52 3.42
C VAL A 265 20.98 3.69 1.88
N LEU A 266 22.05 4.11 1.20
CA LEU A 266 22.13 4.14 -0.27
C LEU A 266 22.60 2.82 -0.91
N LYS A 267 23.00 1.80 -0.12
CA LYS A 267 23.44 0.52 -0.68
C LYS A 267 22.28 -0.22 -1.32
N CYS A 268 22.58 -0.80 -2.47
CA CYS A 268 21.70 -1.69 -3.21
C CYS A 268 22.39 -3.06 -3.17
N TYR A 269 21.91 -3.95 -2.30
CA TYR A 269 22.59 -5.22 -2.00
C TYR A 269 22.49 -6.25 -3.13
N ASP A 270 21.43 -6.16 -3.95
CA ASP A 270 21.26 -6.90 -5.19
C ASP A 270 21.06 -5.91 -6.34
N HIS A 271 21.99 -5.91 -7.31
CA HIS A 271 21.94 -5.05 -8.49
C HIS A 271 21.19 -5.68 -9.69
N GLU A 272 20.84 -6.96 -9.60
CA GLU A 272 20.11 -7.71 -10.63
C GLU A 272 18.60 -7.72 -10.34
N ASP A 273 18.19 -7.65 -9.06
CA ASP A 273 16.79 -7.43 -8.68
C ASP A 273 16.30 -6.00 -9.00
N GLU A 274 15.35 -5.91 -9.94
CA GLU A 274 14.64 -4.67 -10.29
C GLU A 274 13.90 -4.08 -9.08
N GLY A 275 13.51 -4.89 -8.08
CA GLY A 275 12.91 -4.44 -6.83
C GLY A 275 13.87 -3.64 -5.95
N CYS A 276 14.99 -4.23 -5.55
CA CYS A 276 16.07 -3.61 -4.78
C CYS A 276 16.61 -2.36 -5.48
N VAL A 277 16.91 -2.46 -6.77
CA VAL A 277 17.42 -1.36 -7.61
C VAL A 277 16.44 -0.17 -7.71
N ASP A 278 15.14 -0.41 -7.54
CA ASP A 278 14.09 0.62 -7.57
C ASP A 278 13.78 1.18 -6.16
N TRP A 279 13.94 0.36 -5.10
CA TRP A 279 13.87 0.80 -3.71
C TRP A 279 14.98 1.81 -3.40
N CYS A 280 16.25 1.47 -3.66
CA CYS A 280 17.41 2.32 -3.38
C CYS A 280 17.44 3.61 -4.22
N LYS A 281 16.56 3.76 -5.22
CA LYS A 281 16.33 5.00 -5.98
C LYS A 281 15.12 5.81 -5.51
N SER A 282 14.34 5.25 -4.58
CA SER A 282 13.08 5.81 -4.10
C SER A 282 13.08 6.11 -2.60
N ASN A 283 13.93 5.45 -1.83
CA ASN A 283 14.00 5.54 -0.37
C ASN A 283 14.58 6.85 0.17
N HIS A 284 15.08 7.78 -0.66
CA HIS A 284 15.79 8.98 -0.20
C HIS A 284 15.52 10.24 -1.04
N ILE A 285 15.78 11.40 -0.45
CA ILE A 285 15.78 12.73 -1.09
C ILE A 285 16.99 13.54 -0.57
N ASP A 286 17.71 14.21 -1.47
CA ASP A 286 18.87 15.08 -1.16
C ASP A 286 18.69 16.49 -1.75
N ASN A 287 18.95 17.55 -0.95
CA ASN A 287 19.04 18.94 -1.43
C ASN A 287 20.45 19.58 -1.27
N LYS A 288 21.45 18.77 -0.91
CA LYS A 288 22.83 19.07 -0.50
C LYS A 288 23.02 19.59 0.92
N GLU A 289 22.15 20.47 1.43
CA GLU A 289 22.24 20.90 2.83
C GLU A 289 21.62 19.87 3.77
N PHE A 290 20.46 19.33 3.39
CA PHE A 290 19.69 18.36 4.14
C PHE A 290 19.34 17.14 3.27
N GLN A 291 19.27 15.98 3.92
CA GLN A 291 18.84 14.74 3.31
C GLN A 291 17.81 14.06 4.22
N LEU A 292 16.85 13.34 3.62
CA LEU A 292 15.99 12.40 4.32
C LEU A 292 16.06 11.05 3.59
N ALA A 293 16.01 9.95 4.34
CA ALA A 293 15.86 8.61 3.78
C ALA A 293 15.04 7.69 4.68
N ILE A 294 14.57 6.57 4.12
CA ILE A 294 14.18 5.38 4.87
C ILE A 294 15.37 4.43 4.86
N GLY A 295 16.01 4.29 6.02
CA GLY A 295 17.00 3.27 6.32
C GLY A 295 16.36 2.05 6.97
N ASN A 296 17.09 0.94 7.02
CA ASN A 296 16.65 -0.31 7.64
C ASN A 296 17.85 -0.95 8.34
N ASP A 297 17.66 -1.46 9.55
CA ASP A 297 18.71 -2.08 10.40
C ASP A 297 18.65 -3.62 10.42
N GLY A 298 18.02 -4.22 9.41
CA GLY A 298 17.70 -5.65 9.35
C GLY A 298 16.40 -6.03 10.07
N TYR A 299 15.84 -5.16 10.91
CA TYR A 299 14.59 -5.41 11.64
C TYR A 299 13.49 -4.41 11.28
N ASP A 300 13.76 -3.11 11.43
CA ASP A 300 12.77 -2.04 11.32
C ASP A 300 13.17 -0.94 10.32
N ASP A 301 12.18 -0.28 9.73
CA ASP A 301 12.38 0.87 8.84
C ASP A 301 12.42 2.18 9.64
N TYR A 302 13.46 2.99 9.46
CA TYR A 302 13.64 4.26 10.16
C TYR A 302 13.62 5.45 9.20
N LEU A 303 12.84 6.47 9.52
CA LEU A 303 12.96 7.81 8.92
C LEU A 303 14.26 8.46 9.42
N CYS A 304 15.28 8.41 8.57
CA CYS A 304 16.61 8.96 8.82
C CYS A 304 16.69 10.40 8.30
N ILE A 305 17.14 11.33 9.15
CA ILE A 305 17.26 12.76 8.85
C ILE A 305 18.72 13.15 8.95
N TYR A 306 19.27 13.81 7.93
CA TYR A 306 20.68 14.20 7.88
C TYR A 306 20.84 15.70 7.58
N LYS A 307 21.96 16.27 8.05
CA LYS A 307 22.47 17.58 7.61
C LYS A 307 23.91 17.44 7.12
N GLY A 308 24.18 17.83 5.88
CA GLY A 308 25.49 17.65 5.25
C GLY A 308 25.97 16.20 5.27
N TYR A 309 25.06 15.26 4.96
CA TYR A 309 25.26 13.81 4.96
C TYR A 309 25.61 13.18 6.33
N LYS A 310 25.56 13.95 7.42
CA LYS A 310 25.69 13.44 8.80
C LYS A 310 24.32 13.29 9.45
N LEU A 311 24.10 12.15 10.09
CA LEU A 311 22.83 11.77 10.70
C LEU A 311 22.49 12.69 11.89
N LYS A 312 21.21 13.06 11.98
CA LYS A 312 20.66 14.05 12.92
C LYS A 312 19.52 13.50 13.75
N GLY A 313 18.69 12.64 13.18
CA GLY A 313 17.74 11.79 13.90
C GLY A 313 17.24 10.60 13.09
N THR A 314 16.66 9.60 13.76
CA THR A 314 16.18 8.32 13.19
C THR A 314 14.91 7.85 13.91
N TYR A 315 13.78 7.70 13.21
CA TYR A 315 12.49 7.43 13.87
C TYR A 315 11.68 6.32 13.19
N MET A 316 11.29 5.29 13.95
CA MET A 316 10.52 4.13 13.44
C MET A 316 9.12 4.51 12.94
N ASN A 317 8.45 5.50 13.55
CA ASN A 317 7.06 5.84 13.22
C ASN A 317 6.91 6.69 11.94
N HIS A 318 8.03 7.16 11.37
CA HIS A 318 8.12 8.03 10.19
C HIS A 318 7.28 9.33 10.30
N ASP A 319 6.95 9.80 11.51
CA ASP A 319 6.01 10.93 11.66
C ASP A 319 6.69 12.30 11.49
N ILE A 320 5.94 13.25 10.95
CA ILE A 320 6.36 14.64 10.81
C ILE A 320 6.52 15.34 12.17
N THR A 321 5.86 14.85 13.22
CA THR A 321 6.03 15.38 14.59
C THR A 321 7.40 15.04 15.20
N ASP A 322 8.06 13.98 14.73
CA ASP A 322 9.45 13.70 15.09
C ASP A 322 10.42 14.73 14.47
N ILE A 323 10.15 15.15 13.22
CA ILE A 323 10.89 16.24 12.55
C ILE A 323 10.71 17.57 13.31
N GLU A 324 9.49 17.86 13.75
CA GLU A 324 9.19 19.06 14.57
C GLU A 324 9.99 19.05 15.87
N ARG A 325 9.94 17.95 16.64
CA ARG A 325 10.70 17.76 17.88
C ARG A 325 12.22 17.90 17.66
N LEU A 326 12.75 17.32 16.59
CA LEU A 326 14.17 17.42 16.26
C LEU A 326 14.61 18.86 15.95
N CYS A 327 13.76 19.65 15.28
CA CYS A 327 14.06 21.05 14.97
C CYS A 327 13.92 21.99 16.18
N GLU A 328 13.08 21.63 17.15
CA GLU A 328 13.03 22.32 18.46
C GLU A 328 14.30 22.05 19.29
N TYR A 329 14.90 20.86 19.15
CA TYR A 329 16.13 20.46 19.82
C TYR A 329 17.42 20.98 19.13
N ASP A 330 17.60 20.69 17.84
CA ASP A 330 18.72 21.17 17.02
C ASP A 330 18.29 22.36 16.16
N THR A 331 18.45 23.56 16.72
CA THR A 331 18.11 24.83 16.07
C THR A 331 19.01 25.18 14.85
N SER A 332 19.93 24.31 14.45
CA SER A 332 20.65 24.41 13.16
C SER A 332 19.89 23.78 11.99
N LEU A 333 18.74 23.14 12.24
CA LEU A 333 17.87 22.54 11.24
C LEU A 333 16.78 23.52 10.77
N ASP A 334 16.42 23.49 9.48
CA ASP A 334 15.31 24.26 8.93
C ASP A 334 14.08 23.36 8.76
N LEU A 335 13.12 23.51 9.68
CA LEU A 335 11.87 22.76 9.69
C LEU A 335 11.06 22.89 8.39
N ASN A 336 11.13 24.03 7.69
CA ASN A 336 10.38 24.22 6.44
C ASN A 336 11.02 23.45 5.29
N GLN A 337 12.35 23.44 5.22
CA GLN A 337 13.07 22.62 4.25
C GLN A 337 12.88 21.13 4.53
N LEU A 338 13.05 20.69 5.78
CA LEU A 338 12.88 19.28 6.15
C LEU A 338 11.45 18.77 5.88
N LYS A 339 10.42 19.61 6.07
CA LYS A 339 9.03 19.28 5.69
C LYS A 339 8.83 19.17 4.16
N ASP A 340 9.42 20.06 3.38
CA ASP A 340 9.41 19.97 1.91
C ASP A 340 10.15 18.71 1.39
N LEU A 341 11.25 18.30 2.04
CA LEU A 341 11.92 17.04 1.75
C LEU A 341 11.11 15.82 2.19
N TYR A 342 10.40 15.89 3.31
CA TYR A 342 9.54 14.81 3.81
C TYR A 342 8.31 14.58 2.90
N ASP A 343 7.67 15.66 2.43
CA ASP A 343 6.60 15.57 1.42
C ASP A 343 7.14 14.95 0.11
N LYS A 344 8.36 15.31 -0.32
CA LYS A 344 9.02 14.71 -1.50
C LYS A 344 9.38 13.24 -1.29
N LEU A 345 9.81 12.84 -0.10
CA LEU A 345 10.15 11.46 0.23
C LEU A 345 8.89 10.59 0.21
N ASN A 346 7.79 11.04 0.83
CA ASN A 346 6.50 10.35 0.74
C ASN A 346 5.99 10.25 -0.71
N ILE A 347 6.16 11.31 -1.51
CA ILE A 347 5.88 11.31 -2.96
C ILE A 347 6.75 10.27 -3.70
N SER A 348 7.97 10.00 -3.27
CA SER A 348 8.86 8.99 -3.85
C SER A 348 8.47 7.56 -3.44
N LEU A 349 8.31 7.31 -2.13
CA LEU A 349 7.92 6.03 -1.54
C LEU A 349 6.57 5.54 -2.08
N GLU A 350 5.57 6.42 -2.18
CA GLU A 350 4.25 6.05 -2.71
C GLU A 350 4.33 5.68 -4.20
N ALA A 351 5.19 6.36 -4.97
CA ALA A 351 5.43 5.99 -6.37
C ALA A 351 6.12 4.63 -6.48
N TYR A 352 6.98 4.25 -5.53
CA TYR A 352 7.59 2.91 -5.44
C TYR A 352 6.55 1.84 -5.10
N ARG A 353 5.67 2.07 -4.10
CA ARG A 353 4.57 1.14 -3.76
C ARG A 353 3.68 0.85 -4.97
N ILE A 354 3.30 1.88 -5.73
CA ILE A 354 2.51 1.73 -6.97
C ILE A 354 3.26 0.88 -8.01
N ARG A 355 4.58 1.05 -8.18
CA ARG A 355 5.37 0.21 -9.10
C ARG A 355 5.44 -1.24 -8.63
N GLN A 356 5.62 -1.49 -7.34
CA GLN A 356 5.60 -2.86 -6.80
C GLN A 356 4.23 -3.53 -6.95
N GLU A 357 3.12 -2.81 -6.73
CA GLU A 357 1.79 -3.34 -7.05
C GLU A 357 1.64 -3.75 -8.52
N ILE A 358 2.18 -2.96 -9.45
CA ILE A 358 2.13 -3.27 -10.89
C ILE A 358 3.00 -4.49 -11.22
N ARG A 359 4.23 -4.58 -10.67
CA ARG A 359 5.08 -5.78 -10.81
C ARG A 359 4.38 -7.03 -10.27
N ASN A 360 3.83 -6.96 -9.06
CA ASN A 360 3.16 -8.10 -8.42
C ASN A 360 1.91 -8.53 -9.19
N LYS A 361 1.11 -7.60 -9.71
CA LYS A 361 -0.05 -7.91 -10.57
C LYS A 361 0.38 -8.57 -11.89
N LYS A 362 1.47 -8.11 -12.51
CA LYS A 362 2.03 -8.73 -13.73
C LYS A 362 2.56 -10.14 -13.46
N GLN A 363 3.39 -10.33 -12.43
CA GLN A 363 3.93 -11.64 -12.05
C GLN A 363 2.82 -12.64 -11.72
N LYS A 364 1.79 -12.20 -10.97
CA LYS A 364 0.63 -13.02 -10.66
C LYS A 364 -0.15 -13.43 -11.92
N ALA A 365 -0.42 -12.49 -12.83
CA ALA A 365 -1.10 -12.81 -14.09
C ALA A 365 -0.28 -13.76 -14.98
N GLU A 366 1.04 -13.62 -15.01
CA GLU A 366 1.94 -14.53 -15.74
C GLU A 366 1.96 -15.94 -15.11
N TYR A 367 1.95 -16.03 -13.78
CA TYR A 367 1.82 -17.31 -13.05
C TYR A 367 0.45 -17.97 -13.31
N GLU A 368 -0.64 -17.21 -13.23
CA GLU A 368 -2.00 -17.71 -13.48
C GLU A 368 -2.16 -18.17 -14.95
N ALA A 369 -1.58 -17.45 -15.91
CA ALA A 369 -1.56 -17.88 -17.32
C ALA A 369 -0.74 -19.17 -17.53
N LYS A 370 0.49 -19.26 -16.99
CA LYS A 370 1.31 -20.47 -17.05
C LYS A 370 0.66 -21.67 -16.35
N ARG A 371 -0.11 -21.42 -15.28
CA ARG A 371 -0.90 -22.45 -14.60
C ARG A 371 -2.06 -22.92 -15.47
N ALA A 372 -2.85 -22.02 -16.02
CA ALA A 372 -3.99 -22.37 -16.87
C ALA A 372 -3.56 -23.12 -18.16
N GLN A 373 -2.41 -22.76 -18.73
CA GLN A 373 -1.79 -23.50 -19.85
C GLN A 373 -1.44 -24.94 -19.46
N ARG A 374 -0.85 -25.15 -18.27
CA ARG A 374 -0.53 -26.50 -17.75
C ARG A 374 -1.78 -27.32 -17.46
N GLU A 375 -2.77 -26.73 -16.79
CA GLU A 375 -4.05 -27.40 -16.50
C GLU A 375 -4.77 -27.81 -17.80
N LYS A 376 -4.73 -26.96 -18.84
CA LYS A 376 -5.23 -27.30 -20.19
C LYS A 376 -4.47 -28.45 -20.85
N TYR A 377 -3.14 -28.45 -20.79
CA TYR A 377 -2.30 -29.53 -21.30
C TYR A 377 -2.58 -30.86 -20.59
N ASP A 378 -2.64 -30.85 -19.26
CA ASP A 378 -2.89 -32.03 -18.43
C ASP A 378 -4.32 -32.58 -18.63
N ASP A 379 -5.32 -31.71 -18.82
CA ASP A 379 -6.69 -32.08 -19.18
C ASP A 379 -6.78 -32.70 -20.58
N ALA A 380 -6.06 -32.15 -21.58
CA ALA A 380 -5.99 -32.72 -22.93
C ALA A 380 -5.29 -34.09 -22.91
N LEU A 381 -4.17 -34.21 -22.20
CA LEU A 381 -3.41 -35.45 -22.05
C LEU A 381 -4.20 -36.53 -21.31
N ARG A 382 -4.90 -36.18 -20.23
CA ARG A 382 -5.82 -37.09 -19.52
C ARG A 382 -6.94 -37.57 -20.45
N SER A 383 -7.59 -36.64 -21.15
CA SER A 383 -8.64 -36.94 -22.12
C SER A 383 -8.15 -37.87 -23.23
N TRP A 384 -6.92 -37.69 -23.73
CA TRP A 384 -6.34 -38.60 -24.72
C TRP A 384 -6.04 -39.99 -24.15
N ARG A 385 -5.46 -40.08 -22.95
CA ARG A 385 -5.17 -41.36 -22.28
C ARG A 385 -6.43 -42.18 -22.01
N GLU A 386 -7.53 -41.53 -21.64
CA GLU A 386 -8.82 -42.18 -21.36
C GLU A 386 -9.61 -42.51 -22.63
N ILE A 387 -9.68 -41.59 -23.60
CA ILE A 387 -10.59 -41.69 -24.75
C ILE A 387 -9.91 -42.34 -25.96
N TYR A 388 -8.68 -41.97 -26.30
CA TYR A 388 -8.05 -42.32 -27.59
C TYR A 388 -6.94 -43.36 -27.46
N GLN A 389 -6.06 -43.26 -26.47
CA GLN A 389 -4.90 -44.15 -26.30
C GLN A 389 -5.22 -45.65 -26.34
N PRO A 390 -6.31 -46.17 -25.73
CA PRO A 390 -6.63 -47.60 -25.79
C PRO A 390 -7.03 -48.10 -27.19
N TRP A 391 -7.37 -47.19 -28.12
CA TRP A 391 -8.01 -47.47 -29.39
C TRP A 391 -7.19 -47.05 -30.61
N VAL A 392 -6.15 -46.22 -30.45
CA VAL A 392 -5.22 -45.85 -31.53
C VAL A 392 -4.24 -46.97 -31.92
N MET A 393 -4.19 -48.07 -31.15
CA MET A 393 -3.34 -49.25 -31.42
C MET A 393 -1.85 -48.91 -31.62
N GLY A 394 -1.36 -47.86 -30.96
CA GLY A 394 0.03 -47.37 -31.10
C GLY A 394 0.32 -46.61 -32.41
N LYS A 395 -0.68 -46.32 -33.26
CA LYS A 395 -0.51 -45.58 -34.52
C LYS A 395 -0.24 -44.08 -34.32
N TRP A 396 -0.66 -43.53 -33.18
CA TRP A 396 -0.44 -42.12 -32.80
C TRP A 396 -0.13 -42.03 -31.30
N THR A 397 0.72 -41.07 -30.94
CA THR A 397 0.98 -40.59 -29.58
C THR A 397 0.05 -39.40 -29.25
N PHE A 398 0.25 -38.76 -28.08
CA PHE A 398 -0.41 -37.49 -27.78
C PHE A 398 0.27 -36.35 -28.55
N GLU A 399 1.59 -36.39 -28.60
CA GLU A 399 2.50 -35.36 -29.11
C GLU A 399 2.45 -35.24 -30.65
N ASP A 400 1.99 -36.28 -31.35
CA ASP A 400 1.67 -36.23 -32.79
C ASP A 400 0.47 -35.33 -33.11
N ILE A 401 -0.42 -35.12 -32.13
CA ILE A 401 -1.75 -34.52 -32.34
C ILE A 401 -1.91 -33.21 -31.57
N TRP A 402 -1.38 -33.12 -30.34
CA TRP A 402 -1.45 -31.94 -29.46
C TRP A 402 -0.07 -31.29 -29.25
N ASN A 403 -0.07 -29.98 -28.99
CA ASN A 403 1.12 -29.20 -28.62
C ASN A 403 1.26 -29.02 -27.10
N ASP A 404 2.34 -28.36 -26.72
CA ASP A 404 2.77 -28.03 -25.35
C ASP A 404 1.85 -26.99 -24.66
N GLU A 405 0.78 -26.55 -25.33
CA GLU A 405 -0.29 -25.67 -24.82
C GLU A 405 -1.62 -26.44 -24.65
N GLY A 406 -1.67 -27.73 -25.03
CA GLY A 406 -2.88 -28.54 -25.04
C GLY A 406 -3.81 -28.27 -26.23
N ASP A 407 -3.33 -27.61 -27.29
CA ASP A 407 -4.06 -27.37 -28.54
C ASP A 407 -3.72 -28.38 -29.63
N ILE A 408 -4.67 -28.62 -30.54
CA ILE A 408 -4.50 -29.54 -31.67
C ILE A 408 -3.56 -28.92 -32.71
N LYS A 409 -2.44 -29.59 -32.99
CA LYS A 409 -1.43 -29.20 -33.99
C LYS A 409 -1.97 -29.23 -35.43
N ASP A 410 -2.66 -30.32 -35.78
CA ASP A 410 -3.26 -30.51 -37.10
C ASP A 410 -4.64 -31.18 -36.96
N PHE A 411 -5.70 -30.42 -37.29
CA PHE A 411 -7.08 -30.90 -37.30
C PHE A 411 -7.32 -32.05 -38.26
N LYS A 412 -6.53 -32.18 -39.34
CA LYS A 412 -6.63 -33.30 -40.30
C LYS A 412 -6.15 -34.60 -39.66
N ILE A 413 -5.01 -34.60 -38.98
CA ILE A 413 -4.48 -35.80 -38.32
C ILE A 413 -5.35 -36.16 -37.10
N TRP A 414 -5.84 -35.15 -36.36
CA TRP A 414 -6.84 -35.37 -35.30
C TRP A 414 -8.15 -36.00 -35.83
N LEU A 415 -8.64 -35.56 -36.99
CA LEU A 415 -9.83 -36.15 -37.62
C LEU A 415 -9.56 -37.61 -38.06
N GLU A 416 -8.45 -37.87 -38.74
CA GLU A 416 -8.05 -39.24 -39.12
C GLU A 416 -7.88 -40.17 -37.90
N MET A 417 -7.38 -39.65 -36.78
CA MET A 417 -7.28 -40.38 -35.50
C MET A 417 -8.67 -40.65 -34.90
N THR A 418 -9.54 -39.66 -34.82
CA THR A 418 -10.87 -39.82 -34.22
C THR A 418 -11.80 -40.71 -35.06
N GLU A 419 -11.73 -40.64 -36.39
CA GLU A 419 -12.41 -41.58 -37.29
C GLU A 419 -11.91 -43.02 -37.12
N PHE A 420 -10.58 -43.21 -37.03
CA PHE A 420 -9.99 -44.53 -36.77
C PHE A 420 -10.43 -45.10 -35.43
N VAL A 421 -10.32 -44.32 -34.35
CA VAL A 421 -10.78 -44.74 -33.00
C VAL A 421 -12.28 -45.06 -32.99
N SER A 422 -13.11 -44.26 -33.69
CA SER A 422 -14.54 -44.54 -33.86
C SER A 422 -14.79 -45.88 -34.57
N LYS A 423 -13.99 -46.20 -35.59
CA LYS A 423 -14.07 -47.46 -36.34
C LYS A 423 -13.62 -48.67 -35.51
N GLU A 424 -12.51 -48.58 -34.80
CA GLU A 424 -12.00 -49.69 -33.98
C GLU A 424 -12.85 -49.91 -32.72
N ARG A 425 -13.41 -48.85 -32.12
CA ARG A 425 -14.48 -48.99 -31.11
C ARG A 425 -15.71 -49.70 -31.67
N LYS A 426 -16.21 -49.29 -32.84
CA LYS A 426 -17.38 -49.94 -33.49
C LYS A 426 -17.13 -51.41 -33.82
N LYS A 427 -15.93 -51.77 -34.30
CA LYS A 427 -15.49 -53.17 -34.42
C LYS A 427 -15.54 -53.87 -33.06
N SER A 428 -14.83 -53.36 -32.05
CA SER A 428 -14.78 -54.01 -30.73
C SER A 428 -16.16 -54.19 -30.09
N TYR A 429 -17.10 -53.25 -30.25
CA TYR A 429 -18.49 -53.43 -29.81
C TYR A 429 -19.25 -54.45 -30.67
N GLY A 430 -19.05 -54.46 -32.00
CA GLY A 430 -19.60 -55.47 -32.90
C GLY A 430 -19.05 -56.87 -32.63
N ASP A 431 -17.78 -57.00 -32.33
CA ASP A 431 -17.08 -58.25 -32.02
C ASP A 431 -17.40 -58.74 -30.61
N ALA A 432 -17.58 -57.84 -29.64
CA ALA A 432 -18.14 -58.18 -28.33
C ALA A 432 -19.60 -58.63 -28.43
N PHE A 433 -20.42 -57.95 -29.26
CA PHE A 433 -21.79 -58.35 -29.54
C PHE A 433 -21.87 -59.69 -30.28
N ASN A 434 -21.02 -59.91 -31.29
CA ASN A 434 -20.91 -61.18 -32.01
C ASN A 434 -20.39 -62.32 -31.10
N SER A 435 -19.41 -62.03 -30.23
CA SER A 435 -18.91 -62.96 -29.22
C SER A 435 -20.02 -63.36 -28.24
N TYR A 436 -20.73 -62.39 -27.66
CA TYR A 436 -21.89 -62.61 -26.79
C TYR A 436 -23.03 -63.37 -27.51
N SER A 437 -23.34 -62.97 -28.75
CA SER A 437 -24.29 -63.65 -29.63
C SER A 437 -23.86 -65.07 -29.99
N SER A 438 -22.56 -65.38 -30.04
CA SER A 438 -22.04 -66.74 -30.26
C SER A 438 -22.09 -67.58 -28.98
N PHE A 439 -21.87 -66.95 -27.83
CA PHE A 439 -21.90 -67.59 -26.51
C PHE A 439 -23.33 -67.97 -26.09
N PHE A 440 -24.32 -67.14 -26.45
CA PHE A 440 -25.75 -67.45 -26.30
C PHE A 440 -26.39 -68.09 -27.56
N GLY A 441 -25.65 -68.19 -28.67
CA GLY A 441 -26.13 -68.65 -29.98
C GLY A 441 -26.59 -70.12 -30.05
N GLY A 442 -26.37 -70.89 -28.98
CA GLY A 442 -26.94 -72.24 -28.83
C GLY A 442 -28.36 -72.28 -28.23
N ALA A 443 -28.91 -71.17 -27.75
CA ALA A 443 -30.07 -71.18 -26.85
C ALA A 443 -31.14 -70.10 -27.12
N GLY A 444 -31.67 -70.06 -28.35
CA GLY A 444 -33.09 -69.77 -28.63
C GLY A 444 -33.66 -68.34 -28.45
N GLY A 445 -34.51 -67.95 -29.41
CA GLY A 445 -35.61 -67.01 -29.17
C GLY A 445 -35.45 -65.59 -29.73
N ASN A 446 -36.37 -65.20 -30.62
CA ASN A 446 -36.57 -63.80 -30.99
C ASN A 446 -37.18 -63.01 -29.82
N ASN A 447 -36.38 -62.24 -29.10
CA ASN A 447 -36.86 -61.25 -28.14
C ASN A 447 -36.55 -59.83 -28.60
N LYS A 448 -37.52 -59.19 -29.28
CA LYS A 448 -37.54 -57.72 -29.41
C LYS A 448 -37.85 -57.14 -28.03
N GLY A 449 -36.90 -56.45 -27.42
CA GLY A 449 -37.03 -55.90 -26.06
C GLY A 449 -38.03 -54.74 -26.00
N VAL A 450 -39.28 -55.03 -25.60
CA VAL A 450 -40.31 -54.02 -25.33
C VAL A 450 -40.05 -53.40 -23.95
N VAL A 451 -40.19 -52.08 -23.84
CA VAL A 451 -40.01 -51.32 -22.58
C VAL A 451 -41.15 -51.65 -21.59
N SER A 452 -40.82 -51.67 -20.29
CA SER A 452 -41.80 -51.92 -19.21
C SER A 452 -42.97 -50.93 -19.25
N GLU A 453 -44.20 -51.38 -18.96
CA GLU A 453 -45.38 -50.50 -18.96
C GLU A 453 -45.25 -49.32 -17.97
N GLU A 454 -44.52 -49.52 -16.86
CA GLU A 454 -44.26 -48.49 -15.84
C GLU A 454 -43.35 -47.37 -16.37
N ASP A 455 -42.40 -47.71 -17.25
CA ASP A 455 -41.45 -46.76 -17.84
C ASP A 455 -42.00 -46.01 -19.07
N LYS A 456 -42.99 -46.58 -19.78
CA LYS A 456 -43.53 -46.00 -21.03
C LYS A 456 -43.93 -44.52 -20.93
N PRO A 457 -44.47 -43.97 -19.83
CA PRO A 457 -44.71 -42.53 -19.68
C PRO A 457 -43.45 -41.67 -19.82
N THR A 458 -42.28 -42.18 -19.42
CA THR A 458 -40.97 -41.51 -19.53
C THR A 458 -40.43 -41.61 -20.95
N TYR A 459 -40.46 -42.80 -21.56
CA TYR A 459 -40.05 -42.97 -22.96
C TYR A 459 -40.95 -42.18 -23.94
N LYS A 460 -42.25 -42.01 -23.63
CA LYS A 460 -43.16 -41.09 -24.36
C LYS A 460 -42.78 -39.61 -24.24
N LYS A 461 -42.18 -39.18 -23.13
CA LYS A 461 -41.61 -37.81 -23.00
C LYS A 461 -40.33 -37.68 -23.83
N LEU A 462 -39.42 -38.64 -23.74
CA LEU A 462 -38.17 -38.67 -24.51
C LEU A 462 -38.43 -38.66 -26.02
N TYR A 463 -39.32 -39.54 -26.51
CA TYR A 463 -39.74 -39.54 -27.92
C TYR A 463 -40.32 -38.18 -28.36
N ARG A 464 -41.15 -37.52 -27.56
CA ARG A 464 -41.70 -36.18 -27.91
C ARG A 464 -40.61 -35.11 -28.00
N ILE A 465 -39.57 -35.18 -27.18
CA ILE A 465 -38.41 -34.26 -27.24
C ILE A 465 -37.59 -34.54 -28.50
N LEU A 466 -37.29 -35.81 -28.79
CA LEU A 466 -36.56 -36.22 -29.99
C LEU A 466 -37.32 -35.89 -31.27
N ALA A 467 -38.59 -36.30 -31.38
CA ALA A 467 -39.44 -36.05 -32.55
C ALA A 467 -39.65 -34.55 -32.82
N LYS A 468 -39.64 -33.70 -31.79
CA LYS A 468 -39.63 -32.25 -31.95
C LYS A 468 -38.27 -31.77 -32.49
N ASN A 469 -37.19 -32.09 -31.79
CA ASN A 469 -35.87 -31.51 -32.07
C ASN A 469 -35.23 -32.06 -33.35
N CYS A 470 -35.58 -33.28 -33.77
CA CYS A 470 -35.11 -33.96 -34.97
C CYS A 470 -36.11 -33.88 -36.15
N HIS A 471 -37.14 -33.03 -36.07
CA HIS A 471 -38.06 -32.84 -37.18
C HIS A 471 -37.33 -32.22 -38.38
N PRO A 472 -37.55 -32.68 -39.63
CA PRO A 472 -36.82 -32.18 -40.80
C PRO A 472 -36.85 -30.65 -40.94
N ASP A 473 -37.97 -30.00 -40.63
CA ASP A 473 -38.10 -28.53 -40.71
C ASP A 473 -37.17 -27.77 -39.75
N ILE A 474 -36.71 -28.41 -38.66
CA ILE A 474 -35.83 -27.81 -37.65
C ILE A 474 -34.36 -28.09 -37.97
N ILE A 475 -34.00 -29.34 -38.27
CA ILE A 475 -32.60 -29.73 -38.55
C ILE A 475 -32.19 -29.56 -40.03
N LYS A 476 -33.15 -29.37 -40.94
CA LYS A 476 -32.97 -29.26 -42.41
C LYS A 476 -32.26 -30.48 -43.04
N ASP A 477 -32.49 -31.64 -42.42
CA ASP A 477 -32.05 -32.96 -42.85
C ASP A 477 -33.04 -33.58 -43.87
N ASP A 478 -32.63 -34.62 -44.60
CA ASP A 478 -33.47 -35.34 -45.57
C ASP A 478 -34.56 -36.24 -44.91
N GLY A 479 -34.58 -36.26 -43.57
CA GLY A 479 -35.50 -37.05 -42.76
C GLY A 479 -34.96 -38.42 -42.32
N GLN A 480 -33.72 -38.79 -42.66
CA GLN A 480 -33.04 -39.96 -42.09
C GLN A 480 -33.02 -39.92 -40.57
N THR A 481 -32.70 -38.79 -39.95
CA THR A 481 -32.70 -38.65 -38.48
C THR A 481 -34.09 -38.92 -37.88
N MET A 482 -35.15 -38.47 -38.54
CA MET A 482 -36.53 -38.68 -38.07
C MET A 482 -37.01 -40.14 -38.26
N LYS A 483 -36.50 -40.87 -39.27
CA LYS A 483 -36.76 -42.30 -39.43
C LYS A 483 -36.21 -43.11 -38.25
N LEU A 484 -34.96 -42.83 -37.84
CA LEU A 484 -34.34 -43.45 -36.67
C LEU A 484 -35.13 -43.18 -35.37
N VAL A 485 -35.66 -41.96 -35.20
CA VAL A 485 -36.52 -41.61 -34.04
C VAL A 485 -37.86 -42.38 -34.05
N ASN A 486 -38.40 -42.70 -35.23
CA ASN A 486 -39.58 -43.56 -35.36
C ASN A 486 -39.26 -45.05 -35.13
N GLU A 487 -38.10 -45.54 -35.57
CA GLU A 487 -37.65 -46.92 -35.29
C GLU A 487 -37.44 -47.15 -33.79
N LEU A 488 -36.88 -46.17 -33.07
CA LEU A 488 -36.79 -46.20 -31.60
C LEU A 488 -38.18 -46.24 -30.93
N LYS A 489 -39.15 -45.49 -31.44
CA LYS A 489 -40.54 -45.53 -30.95
C LYS A 489 -41.17 -46.93 -31.09
N GLU A 490 -40.94 -47.60 -32.22
CA GLU A 490 -41.43 -48.98 -32.44
C GLU A 490 -40.72 -49.99 -31.54
N GLN A 491 -39.41 -49.86 -31.35
CA GLN A 491 -38.64 -50.70 -30.41
C GLN A 491 -39.10 -50.51 -28.96
N TRP A 492 -39.38 -49.27 -28.53
CA TRP A 492 -39.90 -48.97 -27.19
C TRP A 492 -41.38 -49.35 -27.00
N GLY A 493 -42.15 -49.56 -28.06
CA GLY A 493 -43.56 -49.98 -28.01
C GLY A 493 -44.49 -48.94 -27.38
N ILE A 494 -44.38 -47.67 -27.82
CA ILE A 494 -45.03 -46.49 -27.23
C ILE A 494 -46.02 -45.74 -28.14
#